data_AF-Q9PL23-F1
#
_entry.id   AF-Q9PL23-F1
#
_cell.length_a   1.000
_cell.length_b   1.000
_cell.length_c   1.000
_cell.angle_alpha   90.00
_cell.angle_beta   90.00
_cell.angle_gamma   90.00
#
_symmetry.space_group_name_H-M   'P 1'
#
loop_
_entity.id
_entity.type
_entity.pdbx_description
1 polymer ?
#
loop_
_entity_poly.entity_id
_entity_poly.type
_entity_poly.pdbx_seq_one_letter_code
_entity_poly.pdbx_strand_id
1 'polypeptide(L)'
;MRTLSISMLILALSCGENTCLCAADSPKAKVDASIGNGASFSPFTGEIKGNRVRLRLAPHTDSSIIKELSKGDCLAVLGESKDYYVVAAPEGVRGYVFRTFVLDNVIEGEKVNVRLEPSTSAPILARLSKGTVVKTLGAAQGKWVEIALPKQCVFYVAKNFVKNVGALELYNQKEGQKKIALDLLNSAMSFADAELQKKVEDIDLDAIYKKMNLAQAEEFKDVPGLQPLVQKALERVQEAFLAKSLEKGSHKTVESYKPVETQAQLQPQRQVIEEKNVSVVPEAPVLSQVEEPKSVLTSSSEVEPLQDVGPIKGSLLSHYIRKKGFVKTSPVVEGRESFERSLFEVWVNLQPEEIRNGLTMESFYRDEQKKKRVLTGELEVYPHIVKNNPGDYLLKNGEDVVAFVYATSIDLSKWLGKRVVLECVSRPNNHFAFPAYIVLSIKEGA
;
A
#
# COMPACT_ATOMS: atom_id res chain seq x y z
N MET A 1 31.02 14.33 32.02
CA MET A 1 29.57 14.53 32.20
C MET A 1 28.91 13.17 32.13
N ARG A 2 28.30 12.72 33.22
CA ARG A 2 27.80 11.34 33.39
C ARG A 2 26.48 11.20 32.62
N THR A 3 26.41 10.23 31.73
CA THR A 3 25.21 9.83 30.99
C THR A 3 24.23 9.16 31.96
N LEU A 4 23.12 9.82 32.25
CA LEU A 4 22.01 9.23 33.00
C LEU A 4 21.22 8.33 32.05
N SER A 5 21.17 7.05 32.37
CA SER A 5 20.32 6.06 31.71
C SER A 5 18.85 6.35 32.01
N ILE A 6 18.03 6.34 30.96
CA ILE A 6 16.57 6.61 30.97
C ILE A 6 15.78 5.53 31.73
N SER A 7 16.43 4.47 32.22
CA SER A 7 15.82 3.43 33.07
C SER A 7 15.30 3.94 34.43
N MET A 8 15.63 5.16 34.86
CA MET A 8 15.18 5.71 36.15
C MET A 8 13.92 6.58 36.08
N LEU A 9 13.39 6.89 34.89
CA LEU A 9 12.18 7.72 34.76
C LEU A 9 10.87 6.91 34.87
N ILE A 10 10.95 5.57 34.84
CA ILE A 10 9.77 4.69 34.86
C ILE A 10 9.36 4.28 36.29
N LEU A 11 10.15 4.60 37.32
CA LEU A 11 9.92 4.15 38.71
C LEU A 11 9.42 5.23 39.68
N ALA A 12 9.08 6.44 39.21
CA ALA A 12 8.77 7.59 40.08
C ALA A 12 7.37 8.21 39.85
N LEU A 13 6.37 7.40 39.52
CA LEU A 13 4.95 7.84 39.50
C LEU A 13 3.99 6.92 40.28
N SER A 14 4.52 6.02 41.11
CA SER A 14 3.70 5.24 42.04
C SER A 14 4.10 5.56 43.48
N CYS A 15 3.50 6.58 44.09
CA CYS A 15 3.31 6.70 45.55
C CYS A 15 2.51 7.97 45.91
N GLY A 16 1.40 7.76 46.64
CA GLY A 16 0.60 8.77 47.34
C GLY A 16 -0.72 9.11 46.63
N GLU A 17 -1.92 8.97 47.20
CA GLU A 17 -2.37 8.70 48.57
C GLU A 17 -3.78 8.06 48.55
N ASN A 18 -4.17 7.52 49.71
CA ASN A 18 -5.28 6.60 49.96
C ASN A 18 -6.66 7.25 50.22
N THR A 19 -7.66 6.36 50.30
CA THR A 19 -9.03 6.46 50.85
C THR A 19 -10.11 6.90 49.85
N CYS A 20 -11.27 6.25 49.71
CA CYS A 20 -12.08 5.51 50.69
C CYS A 20 -12.83 4.31 50.07
N LEU A 21 -13.00 3.27 50.90
CA LEU A 21 -13.98 2.20 50.69
C LEU A 21 -15.40 2.78 50.74
N CYS A 22 -16.20 2.52 49.71
CA CYS A 22 -17.64 2.31 49.83
C CYS A 22 -18.02 1.12 48.95
N ALA A 23 -18.43 0.04 49.61
CA ALA A 23 -19.10 -1.09 48.98
C ALA A 23 -20.44 -0.62 48.40
N ALA A 24 -20.68 -0.91 47.12
CA ALA A 24 -22.01 -0.86 46.53
C ALA A 24 -22.08 -1.87 45.37
N ASP A 25 -23.12 -2.69 45.42
CA ASP A 25 -23.43 -3.81 44.55
C ASP A 25 -23.24 -3.53 43.06
N SER A 26 -22.48 -4.41 42.41
CA SER A 26 -22.49 -4.53 40.95
C SER A 26 -23.53 -5.58 40.54
N PRO A 27 -24.54 -5.24 39.72
CA PRO A 27 -25.45 -6.24 39.19
C PRO A 27 -24.69 -7.12 38.20
N LYS A 28 -24.73 -8.44 38.43
CA LYS A 28 -24.32 -9.49 37.50
C LYS A 28 -24.97 -9.24 36.12
N ALA A 29 -24.23 -8.59 35.22
CA ALA A 29 -24.62 -8.49 33.82
C ALA A 29 -24.39 -9.85 33.17
N LYS A 30 -25.48 -10.55 32.89
CA LYS A 30 -25.56 -11.82 32.20
C LYS A 30 -25.15 -11.61 30.74
N VAL A 31 -23.88 -11.86 30.43
CA VAL A 31 -23.41 -12.00 29.05
C VAL A 31 -23.66 -13.45 28.68
N ASP A 32 -24.59 -13.71 27.76
CA ASP A 32 -24.83 -15.03 27.19
C ASP A 32 -23.65 -15.43 26.28
N ALA A 33 -22.51 -15.72 26.91
CA ALA A 33 -21.50 -16.62 26.37
C ALA A 33 -21.75 -17.95 27.07
N SER A 34 -22.29 -18.93 26.35
CA SER A 34 -22.41 -20.30 26.84
C SER A 34 -21.02 -20.92 26.98
N ILE A 35 -20.40 -20.67 28.14
CA ILE A 35 -19.16 -21.32 28.57
C ILE A 35 -19.54 -22.73 29.00
N GLY A 36 -19.28 -23.70 28.13
CA GLY A 36 -19.27 -25.11 28.52
C GLY A 36 -18.04 -25.41 29.39
N ASN A 37 -18.30 -25.94 30.58
CA ASN A 37 -17.38 -26.63 31.51
C ASN A 37 -16.12 -25.89 32.03
N GLY A 38 -16.22 -25.38 33.26
CA GLY A 38 -15.57 -26.01 34.42
C GLY A 38 -14.04 -26.01 34.56
N ALA A 39 -13.27 -25.32 33.74
CA ALA A 39 -11.84 -25.08 33.97
C ALA A 39 -11.56 -23.58 34.03
N SER A 40 -10.92 -23.10 35.09
CA SER A 40 -10.47 -21.70 35.18
C SER A 40 -9.38 -21.46 34.13
N PHE A 41 -9.77 -20.91 32.99
CA PHE A 41 -8.83 -20.55 31.95
C PHE A 41 -7.87 -19.47 32.47
N SER A 42 -6.57 -19.71 32.38
CA SER A 42 -5.55 -18.72 32.75
C SER A 42 -5.22 -17.84 31.54
N PRO A 43 -5.46 -16.51 31.62
CA PRO A 43 -5.11 -15.60 30.53
C PRO A 43 -3.62 -15.63 30.21
N PHE A 44 -3.28 -15.55 28.92
CA PHE A 44 -1.89 -15.64 28.47
C PHE A 44 -1.64 -14.75 27.23
N THR A 45 -0.38 -14.51 26.93
CA THR A 45 0.05 -13.78 25.73
C THR A 45 0.18 -14.73 24.55
N GLY A 46 -0.65 -14.51 23.53
CA GLY A 46 -0.64 -15.24 22.28
C GLY A 46 0.16 -14.51 21.20
N GLU A 47 1.09 -15.19 20.54
CA GLU A 47 1.79 -14.68 19.35
C GLU A 47 1.25 -15.34 18.09
N ILE A 48 1.00 -14.52 17.07
CA ILE A 48 0.47 -14.98 15.79
C ILE A 48 1.55 -15.67 14.95
N LYS A 49 1.29 -16.91 14.52
CA LYS A 49 2.23 -17.72 13.71
C LYS A 49 2.17 -17.42 12.20
N GLY A 50 1.03 -16.96 11.70
CA GLY A 50 0.75 -16.79 10.27
C GLY A 50 0.62 -15.33 9.83
N ASN A 51 0.76 -15.07 8.54
CA ASN A 51 0.45 -13.75 7.97
C ASN A 51 -1.02 -13.67 7.55
N ARG A 52 -1.64 -12.50 7.74
CA ARG A 52 -3.05 -12.21 7.42
C ARG A 52 -4.04 -13.08 8.20
N VAL A 53 -3.75 -13.31 9.48
CA VAL A 53 -4.66 -14.03 10.38
C VAL A 53 -5.82 -13.11 10.74
N ARG A 54 -7.04 -13.56 10.52
CA ARG A 54 -8.24 -12.73 10.67
C ARG A 54 -8.72 -12.71 12.12
N LEU A 55 -8.80 -11.51 12.69
CA LEU A 55 -9.49 -11.23 13.93
C LEU A 55 -10.97 -10.99 13.64
N ARG A 56 -11.84 -11.69 14.36
CA ARG A 56 -13.27 -11.80 14.06
C ARG A 56 -14.13 -11.30 15.21
N LEU A 57 -15.36 -10.92 14.88
CA LEU A 57 -16.36 -10.49 15.86
C LEU A 57 -17.01 -11.65 16.63
N ALA A 58 -17.08 -12.84 16.02
CA ALA A 58 -17.74 -14.02 16.60
C ALA A 58 -16.94 -15.30 16.29
N PRO A 59 -17.09 -16.38 17.09
CA PRO A 59 -16.30 -17.61 16.98
C PRO A 59 -16.79 -18.53 15.85
N HIS A 60 -16.87 -18.02 14.61
CA HIS A 60 -17.20 -18.80 13.41
C HIS A 60 -16.63 -18.17 12.14
N THR A 61 -16.53 -18.96 11.05
CA THR A 61 -15.87 -18.57 9.79
C THR A 61 -16.61 -17.49 8.99
N ASP A 62 -17.93 -17.39 9.15
CA ASP A 62 -18.76 -16.41 8.43
C ASP A 62 -18.90 -15.08 9.16
N SER A 63 -18.25 -14.94 10.33
CA SER A 63 -18.29 -13.71 11.11
C SER A 63 -17.55 -12.56 10.43
N SER A 64 -17.96 -11.33 10.74
CA SER A 64 -17.29 -10.13 10.25
C SER A 64 -15.83 -10.08 10.73
N ILE A 65 -14.94 -9.74 9.80
CA ILE A 65 -13.51 -9.56 10.05
C ILE A 65 -13.30 -8.12 10.52
N ILE A 66 -12.67 -7.97 11.69
CA ILE A 66 -12.39 -6.67 12.30
C ILE A 66 -11.02 -6.16 11.88
N LYS A 67 -10.03 -7.06 11.86
CA LYS A 67 -8.64 -6.72 11.55
C LYS A 67 -7.90 -7.96 11.02
N GLU A 68 -6.92 -7.75 10.16
CA GLU A 68 -5.95 -8.77 9.79
C GLU A 68 -4.65 -8.57 10.57
N LEU A 69 -4.15 -9.64 11.16
CA LEU A 69 -2.95 -9.69 11.97
C LEU A 69 -1.80 -10.32 11.18
N SER A 70 -0.59 -9.86 11.45
CA SER A 70 0.64 -10.35 10.83
C SER A 70 1.37 -11.31 11.76
N LYS A 71 2.28 -12.10 11.19
CA LYS A 71 3.13 -12.99 11.98
C LYS A 71 3.95 -12.17 12.99
N GLY A 72 4.00 -12.64 14.24
CA GLY A 72 4.68 -11.98 15.35
C GLY A 72 3.82 -10.99 16.12
N ASP A 73 2.63 -10.62 15.63
CA ASP A 73 1.70 -9.79 16.41
C ASP A 73 1.32 -10.52 17.71
N CYS A 74 1.30 -9.78 18.82
CA CYS A 74 0.94 -10.29 20.13
C CYS A 74 -0.50 -9.91 20.48
N LEU A 75 -1.20 -10.80 21.19
CA LEU A 75 -2.57 -10.64 21.65
C LEU A 75 -2.70 -11.07 23.11
N ALA A 76 -3.58 -10.38 23.84
CA ALA A 76 -4.05 -10.82 25.14
C ALA A 76 -5.16 -11.86 24.98
N VAL A 77 -4.86 -13.13 25.25
CA VAL A 77 -5.85 -14.22 25.25
C VAL A 77 -6.51 -14.28 26.63
N LEU A 78 -7.81 -14.05 26.66
CA LEU A 78 -8.63 -14.01 27.88
C LEU A 78 -9.38 -15.31 28.14
N GLY A 79 -9.64 -16.08 27.08
CA GLY A 79 -10.45 -17.28 27.16
C GLY A 79 -10.34 -18.13 25.89
N GLU A 80 -11.09 -19.22 25.87
CA GLU A 80 -11.25 -20.07 24.71
C GLU A 80 -12.71 -20.42 24.43
N SER A 81 -13.03 -20.61 23.15
CA SER A 81 -14.35 -21.00 22.68
C SER A 81 -14.21 -21.92 21.47
N LYS A 82 -14.42 -23.24 21.68
CA LYS A 82 -14.28 -24.29 20.65
C LYS A 82 -12.96 -24.17 19.87
N ASP A 83 -13.02 -23.73 18.62
CA ASP A 83 -11.88 -23.60 17.69
C ASP A 83 -11.23 -22.20 17.70
N TYR A 84 -11.72 -21.31 18.56
CA TYR A 84 -11.28 -19.93 18.68
C TYR A 84 -10.77 -19.60 20.08
N TYR A 85 -9.84 -18.67 20.16
CA TYR A 85 -9.48 -17.96 21.38
C TYR A 85 -10.27 -16.67 21.49
N VAL A 86 -10.70 -16.33 22.70
CA VAL A 86 -11.29 -15.05 23.05
C VAL A 86 -10.14 -14.12 23.43
N VAL A 87 -10.02 -13.00 22.72
CA VAL A 87 -8.93 -12.04 22.90
C VAL A 87 -9.47 -10.66 23.23
N ALA A 88 -8.65 -9.89 23.96
CA ALA A 88 -8.96 -8.50 24.27
C ALA A 88 -8.97 -7.63 23.00
N ALA A 89 -9.57 -6.45 23.13
CA ALA A 89 -9.56 -5.46 22.08
C ALA A 89 -8.12 -5.07 21.69
N PRO A 90 -7.72 -5.22 20.41
CA PRO A 90 -6.43 -4.75 19.96
C PRO A 90 -6.39 -3.22 20.02
N GLU A 91 -5.22 -2.66 20.37
CA GLU A 91 -5.04 -1.22 20.40
C GLU A 91 -5.21 -0.60 19.00
N GLY A 92 -5.68 0.66 18.99
CA GLY A 92 -5.91 1.45 17.77
C GLY A 92 -7.22 1.15 17.05
N VAL A 93 -8.00 0.15 17.46
CA VAL A 93 -9.37 -0.02 16.95
C VAL A 93 -10.32 0.90 17.71
N ARG A 94 -11.21 1.55 16.97
CA ARG A 94 -12.10 2.60 17.48
C ARG A 94 -13.55 2.17 17.29
N GLY A 95 -14.42 2.64 18.17
CA GLY A 95 -15.85 2.39 18.11
C GLY A 95 -16.61 3.66 17.74
N TYR A 96 -17.76 3.49 17.08
CA TYR A 96 -18.64 4.59 16.70
C TYR A 96 -20.01 4.41 17.36
N VAL A 97 -20.48 5.49 18.00
CA VAL A 97 -21.79 5.55 18.64
C VAL A 97 -22.56 6.75 18.10
N PHE A 98 -23.88 6.66 18.01
CA PHE A 98 -24.70 7.80 17.61
C PHE A 98 -24.60 8.93 18.64
N ARG A 99 -24.37 10.16 18.15
CA ARG A 99 -24.19 11.36 18.98
C ARG A 99 -25.35 11.59 19.93
N THR A 100 -26.58 11.29 19.51
CA THR A 100 -27.80 11.48 20.32
C THR A 100 -27.82 10.67 21.61
N PHE A 101 -26.97 9.65 21.74
CA PHE A 101 -26.90 8.80 22.94
C PHE A 101 -25.68 9.07 23.82
N VAL A 102 -24.83 10.04 23.46
CA VAL A 102 -23.63 10.38 24.22
C VAL A 102 -23.77 11.81 24.73
N LEU A 103 -23.82 11.98 26.05
CA LEU A 103 -23.83 13.28 26.71
C LEU A 103 -22.71 13.30 27.75
N ASP A 104 -21.82 14.30 27.69
CA ASP A 104 -20.70 14.45 28.63
C ASP A 104 -19.87 13.18 28.87
N ASN A 105 -19.57 12.44 27.79
CA ASN A 105 -18.84 11.16 27.84
C ASN A 105 -19.59 10.02 28.56
N VAL A 106 -20.89 10.16 28.78
CA VAL A 106 -21.77 9.16 29.38
C VAL A 106 -22.83 8.72 28.37
N ILE A 107 -23.15 7.44 28.37
CA ILE A 107 -24.21 6.88 27.53
C ILE A 107 -25.58 7.13 28.19
N GLU A 108 -26.48 7.83 27.49
CA GLU A 108 -27.82 8.16 27.99
C GLU A 108 -28.90 7.13 27.65
N GLY A 109 -28.65 6.31 26.61
CA GLY A 109 -29.58 5.29 26.14
C GLY A 109 -29.33 3.90 26.72
N GLU A 110 -30.36 3.06 26.74
CA GLU A 110 -30.24 1.65 27.10
C GLU A 110 -29.95 0.80 25.86
N LYS A 111 -29.02 -0.18 25.96
CA LYS A 111 -28.59 -1.07 24.86
C LYS A 111 -28.10 -0.32 23.61
N VAL A 112 -27.34 0.75 23.79
CA VAL A 112 -26.77 1.55 22.71
C VAL A 112 -25.71 0.76 21.96
N ASN A 113 -25.85 0.67 20.63
CA ASN A 113 -24.92 -0.08 19.79
C ASN A 113 -23.63 0.72 19.54
N VAL A 114 -22.49 0.09 19.84
CA VAL A 114 -21.16 0.53 19.41
C VAL A 114 -20.83 -0.19 18.11
N ARG A 115 -20.46 0.53 17.06
CA ARG A 115 -20.21 -0.02 15.73
C ARG A 115 -18.76 0.16 15.28
N LEU A 116 -18.32 -0.66 14.34
CA LEU A 116 -16.97 -0.59 13.79
C LEU A 116 -16.73 0.64 12.89
N GLU A 117 -17.77 1.11 12.21
CA GLU A 117 -17.72 2.25 11.30
C GLU A 117 -18.90 3.21 11.60
N PRO A 118 -18.82 4.50 11.22
CA PRO A 118 -19.89 5.48 11.38
C PRO A 118 -21.05 5.26 10.39
N SER A 119 -21.65 4.06 10.41
CA SER A 119 -22.74 3.64 9.53
C SER A 119 -23.73 2.73 10.27
N THR A 120 -25.02 2.83 9.92
CA THR A 120 -26.08 1.97 10.47
C THR A 120 -25.96 0.52 10.00
N SER A 121 -25.30 0.29 8.87
CA SER A 121 -25.07 -1.04 8.30
C SER A 121 -23.81 -1.71 8.85
N ALA A 122 -22.98 -0.98 9.60
CA ALA A 122 -21.71 -1.49 10.11
C ALA A 122 -21.90 -2.54 11.23
N PRO A 123 -20.99 -3.53 11.37
CA PRO A 123 -21.05 -4.52 12.44
C PRO A 123 -21.09 -3.89 13.83
N ILE A 124 -21.88 -4.47 14.72
CA ILE A 124 -22.03 -4.03 16.12
C ILE A 124 -20.95 -4.74 16.95
N LEU A 125 -20.05 -3.96 17.54
CA LEU A 125 -18.95 -4.44 18.39
C LEU A 125 -19.43 -4.76 19.81
N ALA A 126 -20.27 -3.91 20.36
CA ALA A 126 -20.82 -4.07 21.71
C ALA A 126 -22.13 -3.31 21.88
N ARG A 127 -22.84 -3.63 22.96
CA ARG A 127 -23.98 -2.84 23.43
C ARG A 127 -23.67 -2.27 24.80
N LEU A 128 -23.87 -0.96 24.96
CA LEU A 128 -23.65 -0.24 26.21
C LEU A 128 -24.98 0.05 26.89
N SER A 129 -25.00 -0.04 28.22
CA SER A 129 -26.13 0.35 29.06
C SER A 129 -26.06 1.83 29.41
N LYS A 130 -27.20 2.37 29.86
CA LYS A 130 -27.25 3.75 30.35
C LYS A 130 -26.27 3.95 31.52
N GLY A 131 -25.63 5.11 31.58
CA GLY A 131 -24.66 5.49 32.61
C GLY A 131 -23.23 5.00 32.36
N THR A 132 -22.98 4.27 31.27
CA THR A 132 -21.62 3.82 30.94
C THR A 132 -20.75 5.02 30.56
N VAL A 133 -19.62 5.20 31.25
CA VAL A 133 -18.61 6.21 30.91
C VAL A 133 -17.75 5.72 29.75
N VAL A 134 -17.62 6.52 28.69
CA VAL A 134 -16.83 6.22 27.50
C VAL A 134 -15.81 7.32 27.23
N LYS A 135 -14.61 6.96 26.78
CA LYS A 135 -13.60 7.96 26.39
C LYS A 135 -13.81 8.35 24.93
N THR A 136 -14.23 9.58 24.66
CA THR A 136 -14.30 10.12 23.29
C THR A 136 -12.90 10.51 22.81
N LEU A 137 -12.56 10.15 21.57
CA LEU A 137 -11.19 10.30 21.02
C LEU A 137 -11.06 11.37 19.94
N GLY A 138 -12.17 11.90 19.41
CA GLY A 138 -12.12 12.86 18.31
C GLY A 138 -13.42 13.61 18.05
N ALA A 139 -13.35 14.57 17.11
CA ALA A 139 -14.48 15.37 16.68
C ALA A 139 -15.55 14.48 16.02
N ALA A 140 -16.79 14.70 16.42
CA ALA A 140 -17.91 13.91 15.97
C ALA A 140 -18.11 14.02 14.44
N GLN A 141 -18.00 12.90 13.74
CA GLN A 141 -18.19 12.80 12.29
C GLN A 141 -19.69 12.75 11.97
N GLY A 142 -20.27 13.92 11.73
CA GLY A 142 -21.70 14.06 11.50
C GLY A 142 -22.51 13.57 12.69
N LYS A 143 -23.37 12.56 12.46
CA LYS A 143 -24.26 11.97 13.49
C LYS A 143 -23.56 10.98 14.43
N TRP A 144 -22.27 10.71 14.22
CA TRP A 144 -21.52 9.71 14.97
C TRP A 144 -20.43 10.35 15.84
N VAL A 145 -20.19 9.75 16.99
CA VAL A 145 -19.12 10.08 17.92
C VAL A 145 -18.16 8.91 17.97
N GLU A 146 -16.88 9.22 17.87
CA GLU A 146 -15.81 8.25 17.96
C GLU A 146 -15.39 8.06 19.42
N ILE A 147 -15.41 6.81 19.87
CA ILE A 147 -15.08 6.40 21.23
C ILE A 147 -13.96 5.35 21.23
N ALA A 148 -13.19 5.33 22.31
CA ALA A 148 -12.31 4.22 22.61
C ALA A 148 -13.15 2.95 22.83
N LEU A 149 -12.62 1.79 22.41
CA LEU A 149 -13.32 0.54 22.64
C LEU A 149 -13.46 0.27 24.15
N PRO A 150 -14.68 -0.02 24.62
CA PRO A 150 -14.90 -0.36 26.02
C PRO A 150 -14.27 -1.73 26.32
N LYS A 151 -13.80 -1.92 27.57
CA LYS A 151 -13.07 -3.14 27.99
C LYS A 151 -13.90 -4.43 27.86
N GLN A 152 -15.22 -4.31 27.78
CA GLN A 152 -16.15 -5.42 27.56
C GLN A 152 -16.14 -5.97 26.13
N CYS A 153 -15.54 -5.24 25.17
CA CYS A 153 -15.41 -5.73 23.79
C CYS A 153 -14.38 -6.87 23.75
N VAL A 154 -14.82 -8.02 23.25
CA VAL A 154 -13.97 -9.19 23.02
C VAL A 154 -14.02 -9.59 21.55
N PHE A 155 -12.94 -10.20 21.09
CA PHE A 155 -12.78 -10.65 19.71
C PHE A 155 -12.32 -12.10 19.66
N TYR A 156 -12.37 -12.68 18.47
CA TYR A 156 -12.10 -14.10 18.26
C TYR A 156 -11.01 -14.31 17.22
N VAL A 157 -10.06 -15.19 17.53
CA VAL A 157 -8.98 -15.61 16.62
C VAL A 157 -8.89 -17.13 16.62
N ALA A 158 -8.67 -17.74 15.45
CA ALA A 158 -8.61 -19.20 15.36
C ALA A 158 -7.39 -19.77 16.09
N LYS A 159 -7.59 -20.83 16.88
CA LYS A 159 -6.56 -21.42 17.77
C LYS A 159 -5.30 -21.86 17.02
N ASN A 160 -5.46 -22.40 15.81
CA ASN A 160 -4.38 -22.95 15.00
C ASN A 160 -3.28 -21.93 14.66
N PHE A 161 -3.57 -20.63 14.75
CA PHE A 161 -2.63 -19.56 14.41
C PHE A 161 -2.01 -18.86 15.61
N VAL A 162 -2.35 -19.25 16.84
CA VAL A 162 -1.85 -18.61 18.07
C VAL A 162 -0.85 -19.53 18.77
N LYS A 163 0.31 -18.99 19.14
CA LYS A 163 1.31 -19.62 19.99
C LYS A 163 1.23 -19.02 21.39
N ASN A 164 1.14 -19.83 22.44
CA ASN A 164 1.30 -19.31 23.80
C ASN A 164 2.78 -18.96 24.03
N VAL A 165 3.05 -17.73 24.43
CA VAL A 165 4.40 -17.20 24.68
C VAL A 165 4.67 -16.97 26.17
N GLY A 166 3.63 -16.80 26.99
CA GLY A 166 3.79 -16.63 28.44
C GLY A 166 2.67 -15.85 29.10
N ALA A 167 2.97 -15.27 30.27
CA ALA A 167 2.01 -14.53 31.09
C ALA A 167 1.49 -13.26 30.39
N LEU A 168 0.26 -12.86 30.73
CA LEU A 168 -0.43 -11.70 30.14
C LEU A 168 0.37 -10.38 30.25
N GLU A 169 1.23 -10.23 31.26
CA GLU A 169 2.06 -9.04 31.42
C GLU A 169 3.02 -8.79 30.25
N LEU A 170 3.49 -9.86 29.60
CA LEU A 170 4.34 -9.76 28.41
C LEU A 170 3.62 -9.05 27.26
N TYR A 171 2.31 -9.22 27.14
CA TYR A 171 1.51 -8.50 26.14
C TYR A 171 1.55 -6.99 26.40
N ASN A 172 1.29 -6.56 27.63
CA ASN A 172 1.28 -5.13 27.99
C ASN A 172 2.66 -4.51 27.76
N GLN A 173 3.74 -5.22 28.09
CA GLN A 173 5.11 -4.77 27.84
C GLN A 173 5.40 -4.63 26.34
N LYS A 174 5.10 -5.66 25.54
CA LYS A 174 5.36 -5.65 24.08
C LYS A 174 4.52 -4.61 23.35
N GLU A 175 3.26 -4.44 23.73
CA GLU A 175 2.39 -3.42 23.13
C GLU A 175 2.84 -2.01 23.54
N GLY A 176 3.26 -1.82 24.79
CA GLY A 176 3.86 -0.56 25.25
C GLY A 176 5.14 -0.20 24.48
N GLN A 177 6.05 -1.16 24.30
CA GLN A 177 7.26 -0.98 23.48
C GLN A 177 6.92 -0.65 22.02
N LYS A 178 5.95 -1.35 21.42
CA LYS A 178 5.48 -1.08 20.07
C LYS A 178 4.93 0.34 19.94
N LYS A 179 4.15 0.80 20.92
CA LYS A 179 3.61 2.16 20.94
C LYS A 179 4.72 3.22 21.03
N ILE A 180 5.67 3.05 21.95
CA ILE A 180 6.82 3.97 22.09
C ILE A 180 7.63 4.03 20.80
N ALA A 181 7.90 2.87 20.17
CA ALA A 181 8.62 2.82 18.91
C ALA A 181 7.90 3.56 17.77
N LEU A 182 6.57 3.39 17.67
CA LEU A 182 5.75 4.11 16.69
C LEU A 182 5.70 5.62 16.96
N ASP A 183 5.59 6.03 18.22
CA ASP A 183 5.58 7.45 18.61
C ASP A 183 6.94 8.11 18.32
N LEU A 184 8.06 7.42 18.58
CA LEU A 184 9.40 7.85 18.20
C LEU A 184 9.55 8.00 16.68
N LEU A 185 9.08 7.00 15.92
CA LEU A 185 9.10 7.06 14.46
C LEU A 185 8.27 8.23 13.92
N ASN A 186 7.06 8.45 14.46
CA ASN A 186 6.21 9.56 14.07
C ASN A 186 6.84 10.92 14.42
N SER A 187 7.49 11.02 15.58
CA SER A 187 8.24 12.22 15.98
C SER A 187 9.42 12.49 15.04
N ALA A 188 10.18 11.44 14.69
CA ALA A 188 11.28 11.54 13.74
C ALA A 188 10.79 11.94 12.34
N MET A 189 9.67 11.39 11.88
CA MET A 189 9.03 11.77 10.60
C MET A 189 8.55 13.22 10.60
N SER A 190 7.89 13.68 11.66
CA SER A 190 7.47 15.07 11.79
C SER A 190 8.66 16.03 11.79
N PHE A 191 9.76 15.65 12.45
CA PHE A 191 11.00 16.42 12.41
C PHE A 191 11.61 16.42 11.00
N ALA A 192 11.66 15.27 10.33
CA ALA A 192 12.18 15.17 8.97
C ALA A 192 11.37 16.02 8.00
N ASP A 193 10.03 15.97 8.07
CA ASP A 193 9.15 16.80 7.25
C ASP A 193 9.41 18.30 7.50
N ALA A 194 9.66 18.72 8.75
CA ALA A 194 9.99 20.11 9.09
C ALA A 194 11.37 20.54 8.57
N GLU A 195 12.39 19.69 8.69
CA GLU A 195 13.73 19.93 8.14
C GLU A 195 13.69 20.01 6.61
N LEU A 196 12.92 19.13 5.97
CA LEU A 196 12.75 19.12 4.51
C LEU A 196 12.03 20.36 3.97
N GLN A 197 11.33 21.15 4.79
CA GLN A 197 10.79 22.46 4.36
C GLN A 197 11.89 23.52 4.18
N LYS A 198 13.03 23.40 4.87
CA LYS A 198 14.14 24.37 4.78
C LYS A 198 14.85 24.33 3.44
N LYS A 199 15.61 25.38 3.10
CA LYS A 199 16.42 25.39 1.86
C LYS A 199 17.43 24.24 1.89
N VAL A 200 17.78 23.69 0.71
CA VAL A 200 18.65 22.50 0.57
C VAL A 200 19.98 22.63 1.34
N GLU A 201 20.51 23.85 1.46
CA GLU A 201 21.77 24.18 2.15
C GLU A 201 21.66 24.10 3.68
N ASP A 202 20.46 24.32 4.21
CA ASP A 202 20.16 24.40 5.64
C ASP A 202 19.54 23.10 6.19
N ILE A 203 19.43 22.05 5.36
CA ILE A 203 18.86 20.76 5.77
C ILE A 203 19.92 19.98 6.55
N ASP A 204 19.63 19.69 7.82
CA ASP A 204 20.47 18.83 8.64
C ASP A 204 20.07 17.35 8.48
N LEU A 205 20.67 16.70 7.47
CA LEU A 205 20.45 15.28 7.22
C LEU A 205 20.94 14.39 8.38
N ASP A 206 22.02 14.78 9.06
CA ASP A 206 22.61 14.00 10.16
C ASP A 206 21.66 13.98 11.37
N ALA A 207 21.02 15.10 11.70
CA ALA A 207 20.00 15.16 12.74
C ALA A 207 18.77 14.28 12.42
N ILE A 208 18.35 14.22 11.15
CA ILE A 208 17.25 13.35 10.73
C ILE A 208 17.64 11.88 10.90
N TYR A 209 18.82 11.47 10.41
CA TYR A 209 19.30 10.10 10.56
C TYR A 209 19.47 9.69 12.02
N LYS A 210 20.03 10.57 12.86
CA LYS A 210 20.16 10.33 14.30
C LYS A 210 18.81 10.05 14.96
N LYS A 211 17.78 10.86 14.68
CA LYS A 211 16.44 10.64 15.24
C LYS A 211 15.78 9.37 14.70
N MET A 212 15.95 9.06 13.41
CA MET A 212 15.39 7.84 12.83
C MET A 212 16.09 6.58 13.35
N ASN A 213 17.36 6.66 13.72
CA ASN A 213 18.11 5.56 14.33
C ASN A 213 17.67 5.27 15.78
N LEU A 214 17.10 6.24 16.49
CA LEU A 214 16.53 5.98 17.84
C LEU A 214 15.38 4.95 17.78
N ALA A 215 14.59 4.95 16.71
CA ALA A 215 13.55 3.95 16.49
C ALA A 215 14.11 2.55 16.13
N GLN A 216 15.42 2.43 15.89
CA GLN A 216 16.12 1.18 15.59
C GLN A 216 16.94 0.65 16.78
N ALA A 217 16.80 1.23 17.97
CA ALA A 217 17.48 0.76 19.17
C ALA A 217 17.19 -0.73 19.43
N GLU A 218 18.13 -1.41 20.12
CA GLU A 218 18.01 -2.85 20.42
C GLU A 218 16.72 -3.19 21.17
N GLU A 219 16.23 -2.26 21.98
CA GLU A 219 14.98 -2.36 22.74
C GLU A 219 13.72 -2.56 21.86
N PHE A 220 13.79 -2.19 20.57
CA PHE A 220 12.67 -2.29 19.63
C PHE A 220 12.87 -3.34 18.53
N LYS A 221 13.95 -4.12 18.60
CA LYS A 221 14.30 -5.14 17.58
C LYS A 221 13.21 -6.21 17.43
N ASP A 222 12.54 -6.54 18.53
CA ASP A 222 11.51 -7.58 18.58
C ASP A 222 10.12 -7.08 18.16
N VAL A 223 9.96 -5.80 17.82
CA VAL A 223 8.68 -5.24 17.37
C VAL A 223 8.41 -5.66 15.92
N PRO A 224 7.36 -6.44 15.64
CA PRO A 224 7.07 -6.90 14.29
C PRO A 224 6.66 -5.74 13.39
N GLY A 225 7.22 -5.68 12.18
CA GLY A 225 6.87 -4.71 11.16
C GLY A 225 7.47 -3.30 11.32
N LEU A 226 8.21 -3.03 12.40
CA LEU A 226 8.84 -1.71 12.61
C LEU A 226 9.97 -1.44 11.62
N GLN A 227 10.87 -2.41 11.39
CA GLN A 227 12.04 -2.26 10.52
C GLN A 227 11.67 -1.84 9.08
N PRO A 228 10.69 -2.49 8.39
CA PRO A 228 10.23 -2.03 7.08
C PRO A 228 9.65 -0.61 7.10
N LEU A 229 8.99 -0.20 8.18
CA LEU A 229 8.43 1.15 8.29
C LEU A 229 9.53 2.20 8.42
N VAL A 230 10.56 1.93 9.22
CA VAL A 230 11.72 2.81 9.36
C VAL A 230 12.48 2.93 8.04
N GLN A 231 12.72 1.80 7.35
CA GLN A 231 13.37 1.80 6.04
C GLN A 231 12.61 2.66 5.02
N LYS A 232 11.29 2.46 4.93
CA LYS A 232 10.42 3.26 4.04
C LYS A 232 10.42 4.75 4.40
N ALA A 233 10.49 5.07 5.70
CA ALA A 233 10.60 6.45 6.17
C ALA A 233 11.92 7.10 5.71
N LEU A 234 13.05 6.39 5.86
CA LEU A 234 14.36 6.85 5.40
C LEU A 234 14.41 7.07 3.88
N GLU A 235 13.86 6.12 3.11
CA GLU A 235 13.75 6.24 1.65
C GLU A 235 12.95 7.49 1.25
N ARG A 236 11.82 7.74 1.91
CA ARG A 236 11.01 8.95 1.66
C ARG A 236 11.79 10.24 1.93
N VAL A 237 12.59 10.28 2.99
CA VAL A 237 13.43 11.46 3.30
C VAL A 237 14.48 11.66 2.21
N GLN A 238 15.14 10.58 1.76
CA GLN A 238 16.15 10.63 0.71
C GLN A 238 15.56 11.10 -0.63
N GLU A 239 14.40 10.55 -1.04
CA GLU A 239 13.70 10.96 -2.26
C GLU A 239 13.31 12.44 -2.21
N ALA A 240 12.78 12.92 -1.08
CA ALA A 240 12.39 14.31 -0.91
C ALA A 240 13.60 15.26 -0.99
N PHE A 241 14.72 14.88 -0.37
CA PHE A 241 15.96 15.64 -0.43
C PHE A 241 16.52 15.71 -1.86
N LEU A 242 16.59 14.56 -2.55
CA LEU A 242 17.06 14.48 -3.94
C LEU A 242 16.21 15.34 -4.87
N ALA A 243 14.89 15.27 -4.76
CA ALA A 243 13.97 16.09 -5.56
C ALA A 243 14.26 17.59 -5.36
N LYS A 244 14.44 18.03 -4.12
CA LYS A 244 14.74 19.43 -3.80
C LYS A 244 16.12 19.88 -4.31
N SER A 245 17.10 19.00 -4.25
CA SER A 245 18.44 19.26 -4.80
C SER A 245 18.42 19.43 -6.33
N LEU A 246 17.55 18.69 -7.03
CA LEU A 246 17.39 18.79 -8.48
C LEU A 246 16.69 20.09 -8.91
N GLU A 247 15.67 20.54 -8.18
CA GLU A 247 14.99 21.82 -8.42
C GLU A 247 15.97 23.01 -8.32
N LYS A 248 16.84 22.99 -7.30
CA LYS A 248 17.92 23.98 -7.16
C LYS A 248 18.89 23.95 -8.35
N GLY A 249 19.19 22.77 -8.89
CA GLY A 249 20.04 22.59 -10.07
C GLY A 249 19.45 23.21 -11.33
N SER A 250 18.13 23.11 -11.53
CA SER A 250 17.44 23.69 -12.71
C SER A 250 17.37 25.22 -12.72
N HIS A 251 17.48 25.88 -11.57
CA HIS A 251 17.49 27.35 -11.47
C HIS A 251 18.88 27.98 -11.68
N LYS A 252 19.97 27.20 -11.77
CA LYS A 252 21.32 27.71 -12.05
C LYS A 252 21.71 27.70 -13.54
N THR A 253 20.86 27.22 -14.44
CA THR A 253 21.16 27.08 -15.88
C THR A 253 20.66 28.22 -16.78
N VAL A 254 20.57 29.45 -16.25
CA VAL A 254 20.47 30.65 -17.09
C VAL A 254 21.31 31.76 -16.47
N GLU A 255 22.63 31.73 -16.68
CA GLU A 255 23.42 32.93 -16.97
C GLU A 255 24.88 32.57 -17.32
N SER A 256 25.23 32.92 -18.57
CA SER A 256 26.54 33.11 -19.20
C SER A 256 27.71 32.19 -18.83
N TYR A 257 28.34 31.55 -19.83
CA TYR A 257 29.78 31.69 -20.10
C TYR A 257 30.11 31.27 -21.56
N LYS A 258 30.86 32.13 -22.26
CA LYS A 258 31.42 31.91 -23.61
C LYS A 258 32.58 30.90 -23.55
N PRO A 259 32.89 30.19 -24.65
CA PRO A 259 33.91 29.15 -24.66
C PRO A 259 35.32 29.73 -24.79
N VAL A 260 36.26 29.21 -23.99
CA VAL A 260 37.70 29.27 -24.27
C VAL A 260 38.25 27.86 -24.09
N GLU A 261 38.86 27.35 -25.16
CA GLU A 261 39.56 26.08 -25.20
C GLU A 261 40.84 26.13 -24.35
N THR A 262 41.15 25.07 -23.61
CA THR A 262 42.53 24.61 -23.38
C THR A 262 42.51 23.12 -23.01
N GLN A 263 43.30 22.35 -23.76
CA GLN A 263 43.56 20.93 -23.60
C GLN A 263 44.42 20.66 -22.36
N ALA A 264 44.13 19.59 -21.59
CA ALA A 264 45.11 18.62 -21.07
C ALA A 264 44.48 17.63 -20.07
N GLN A 265 44.48 16.35 -20.48
CA GLN A 265 44.80 15.13 -19.70
C GLN A 265 44.38 15.02 -18.21
N LEU A 266 43.61 13.95 -17.91
CA LEU A 266 44.08 12.80 -17.10
C LEU A 266 43.05 11.64 -17.16
N GLN A 267 43.57 10.44 -17.39
CA GLN A 267 42.87 9.17 -17.62
C GLN A 267 42.36 8.50 -16.32
N PRO A 268 41.41 7.55 -16.43
CA PRO A 268 40.88 6.77 -15.31
C PRO A 268 41.80 5.60 -14.91
N GLN A 269 42.00 5.39 -13.62
CA GLN A 269 42.75 4.25 -13.07
C GLN A 269 41.93 2.95 -13.16
N ARG A 270 42.41 1.97 -13.95
CA ARG A 270 42.13 0.54 -13.78
C ARG A 270 43.38 -0.13 -13.23
N GLN A 271 43.27 -0.77 -12.07
CA GLN A 271 44.34 -1.59 -11.49
C GLN A 271 44.40 -2.94 -12.21
N VAL A 272 45.61 -3.28 -12.68
CA VAL A 272 46.02 -4.57 -13.23
C VAL A 272 46.71 -5.35 -12.09
N ILE A 273 46.35 -6.62 -11.91
CA ILE A 273 47.10 -7.57 -11.07
C ILE A 273 47.93 -8.45 -12.02
N GLU A 274 49.22 -8.56 -11.72
CA GLU A 274 50.29 -9.19 -12.48
C GLU A 274 50.15 -10.71 -12.67
N GLU A 275 50.63 -11.16 -13.83
CA GLU A 275 50.91 -12.55 -14.18
C GLU A 275 52.21 -13.05 -13.53
N LYS A 276 52.26 -14.35 -13.21
CA LYS A 276 53.51 -15.11 -13.08
C LYS A 276 53.44 -16.35 -13.96
N ASN A 277 54.32 -16.36 -14.98
CA ASN A 277 54.61 -17.44 -15.92
C ASN A 277 55.18 -18.69 -15.22
N VAL A 278 54.77 -19.89 -15.66
CA VAL A 278 55.67 -21.04 -15.93
C VAL A 278 55.12 -21.87 -17.10
N SER A 279 56.05 -22.26 -17.97
CA SER A 279 55.96 -23.02 -19.22
C SER A 279 55.63 -24.53 -19.07
N VAL A 280 55.18 -25.16 -20.16
CA VAL A 280 55.75 -26.38 -20.82
C VAL A 280 54.94 -26.69 -22.11
N VAL A 281 55.63 -27.21 -23.12
CA VAL A 281 55.26 -27.38 -24.55
C VAL A 281 54.72 -28.83 -24.84
N PRO A 282 54.49 -29.29 -26.09
CA PRO A 282 53.18 -29.52 -26.72
C PRO A 282 52.89 -31.00 -27.08
N GLU A 283 51.64 -31.34 -27.45
CA GLU A 283 51.39 -32.43 -28.41
C GLU A 283 49.94 -32.44 -28.91
N ALA A 284 49.77 -32.47 -30.23
CA ALA A 284 48.60 -33.03 -30.93
C ALA A 284 49.09 -34.36 -31.57
N PRO A 285 48.22 -35.31 -31.96
CA PRO A 285 47.59 -35.17 -33.29
C PRO A 285 46.28 -35.99 -33.56
N VAL A 286 45.71 -35.80 -34.78
CA VAL A 286 44.89 -36.72 -35.63
C VAL A 286 43.47 -37.10 -35.12
N LEU A 287 42.33 -36.75 -35.75
CA LEU A 287 41.76 -36.89 -37.12
C LEU A 287 41.14 -38.26 -37.46
N SER A 288 39.81 -38.35 -37.56
CA SER A 288 38.98 -39.18 -38.49
C SER A 288 37.50 -39.03 -38.09
N GLN A 289 36.66 -38.31 -38.85
CA GLN A 289 35.90 -38.71 -40.04
C GLN A 289 34.90 -39.85 -39.79
N VAL A 290 33.59 -39.58 -39.99
CA VAL A 290 32.72 -40.24 -40.98
C VAL A 290 31.40 -39.44 -41.10
N GLU A 291 31.24 -38.82 -42.28
CA GLU A 291 30.06 -38.72 -43.15
C GLU A 291 28.69 -38.24 -42.64
N GLU A 292 28.44 -36.96 -42.90
CA GLU A 292 27.34 -36.45 -43.74
C GLU A 292 27.04 -37.36 -44.97
N PRO A 293 25.82 -37.38 -45.57
CA PRO A 293 25.40 -36.16 -46.27
C PRO A 293 23.91 -35.92 -46.55
N LYS A 294 23.65 -34.59 -46.64
CA LYS A 294 22.88 -33.88 -47.68
C LYS A 294 21.35 -34.06 -47.64
N SER A 295 20.57 -33.01 -47.81
CA SER A 295 20.80 -31.88 -48.71
C SER A 295 20.10 -30.60 -48.21
N VAL A 296 20.77 -29.43 -48.09
CA VAL A 296 21.31 -28.55 -49.18
C VAL A 296 20.12 -27.78 -49.79
N LEU A 297 19.98 -26.45 -49.72
CA LEU A 297 20.92 -25.31 -49.95
C LEU A 297 20.26 -24.02 -49.40
N THR A 298 20.94 -23.21 -48.56
CA THR A 298 21.83 -22.04 -48.89
C THR A 298 21.11 -20.85 -49.55
N SER A 299 21.47 -19.59 -49.32
CA SER A 299 22.56 -18.95 -48.55
C SER A 299 22.32 -17.45 -48.55
N SER A 300 22.99 -16.76 -47.60
CA SER A 300 23.65 -15.44 -47.72
C SER A 300 22.79 -14.23 -48.09
N SER A 301 22.95 -13.03 -47.54
CA SER A 301 23.99 -12.41 -46.71
C SER A 301 23.51 -11.00 -46.36
N GLU A 302 23.98 -10.49 -45.21
CA GLU A 302 24.22 -9.09 -44.85
C GLU A 302 23.55 -7.98 -45.68
N VAL A 303 22.69 -7.18 -45.05
CA VAL A 303 22.69 -5.69 -45.14
C VAL A 303 22.01 -5.14 -43.88
N GLU A 304 22.74 -4.39 -43.05
CA GLU A 304 22.13 -3.37 -42.18
C GLU A 304 21.64 -2.21 -43.07
N PRO A 305 20.51 -1.58 -42.72
CA PRO A 305 20.67 -0.21 -42.24
C PRO A 305 19.77 0.16 -41.06
N LEU A 306 20.39 0.90 -40.14
CA LEU A 306 19.76 1.83 -39.20
C LEU A 306 18.67 2.69 -39.88
N GLN A 307 17.50 2.78 -39.25
CA GLN A 307 16.67 3.99 -39.21
C GLN A 307 15.79 4.02 -37.94
N ASP A 308 16.36 4.65 -36.91
CA ASP A 308 15.74 5.64 -36.03
C ASP A 308 14.20 5.62 -35.87
N VAL A 309 13.71 5.00 -34.78
CA VAL A 309 12.39 5.31 -34.23
C VAL A 309 12.62 5.96 -32.87
N GLY A 310 12.64 7.29 -32.88
CA GLY A 310 12.85 8.12 -31.70
C GLY A 310 11.89 7.84 -30.53
N PRO A 311 12.18 8.39 -29.34
CA PRO A 311 11.46 8.07 -28.12
C PRO A 311 9.99 8.50 -28.24
N ILE A 312 9.10 7.51 -28.18
CA ILE A 312 7.65 7.68 -28.23
C ILE A 312 7.24 8.65 -27.13
N LYS A 313 6.92 9.90 -27.49
CA LYS A 313 6.30 10.88 -26.60
C LYS A 313 4.89 10.40 -26.24
N GLY A 314 4.79 9.56 -25.23
CA GLY A 314 3.51 9.19 -24.62
C GLY A 314 2.83 10.43 -24.01
N SER A 315 1.49 10.42 -23.99
CA SER A 315 0.70 11.47 -23.33
C SER A 315 1.22 11.73 -21.91
N LEU A 316 1.42 13.00 -21.53
CA LEU A 316 1.85 13.40 -20.18
C LEU A 316 0.97 12.79 -19.09
N LEU A 317 -0.32 12.60 -19.40
CA LEU A 317 -1.29 11.94 -18.53
C LEU A 317 -0.95 10.45 -18.34
N SER A 318 -0.62 9.72 -19.40
CA SER A 318 -0.21 8.31 -19.33
C SER A 318 1.12 8.12 -18.60
N HIS A 319 2.05 9.07 -18.77
CA HIS A 319 3.32 9.07 -18.03
C HIS A 319 3.08 9.38 -16.53
N TYR A 320 2.19 10.33 -16.22
CA TYR A 320 1.81 10.70 -14.85
C TYR A 320 1.09 9.56 -14.12
N ILE A 321 0.16 8.87 -14.79
CA ILE A 321 -0.56 7.71 -14.23
C ILE A 321 0.39 6.54 -13.97
N ARG A 322 1.36 6.30 -14.87
CA ARG A 322 2.41 5.28 -14.69
C ARG A 322 3.26 5.55 -13.44
N LYS A 323 3.50 6.81 -13.08
CA LYS A 323 4.32 7.22 -11.93
C LYS A 323 3.58 7.17 -10.59
N LYS A 324 2.23 7.26 -10.56
CA LYS A 324 1.46 7.36 -9.29
C LYS A 324 0.76 6.09 -8.79
N GLY A 325 0.76 4.99 -9.55
CA GLY A 325 0.45 3.64 -9.03
C GLY A 325 -0.88 3.45 -8.28
N PHE A 326 -1.87 4.32 -8.47
CA PHE A 326 -3.14 4.25 -7.75
C PHE A 326 -4.31 4.41 -8.73
N VAL A 327 -4.65 3.32 -9.42
CA VAL A 327 -6.01 3.16 -9.94
C VAL A 327 -6.47 1.74 -9.64
N LYS A 328 -7.45 1.61 -8.75
CA LYS A 328 -8.06 0.32 -8.39
C LYS A 328 -9.09 -0.02 -9.48
N THR A 329 -8.91 -1.12 -10.21
CA THR A 329 -9.88 -1.59 -11.21
C THR A 329 -10.35 -3.02 -10.90
N SER A 330 -11.16 -3.22 -9.87
CA SER A 330 -11.84 -4.52 -9.69
C SER A 330 -13.25 -4.51 -10.31
N PRO A 331 -13.73 -5.65 -10.83
CA PRO A 331 -14.72 -5.67 -11.90
C PRO A 331 -16.16 -5.83 -11.39
N VAL A 332 -17.11 -5.31 -12.17
CA VAL A 332 -18.42 -5.85 -12.58
C VAL A 332 -19.18 -4.65 -13.15
N VAL A 333 -19.11 -4.49 -14.48
CA VAL A 333 -19.93 -3.62 -15.38
C VAL A 333 -20.02 -2.10 -15.08
N GLU A 334 -19.99 -1.62 -13.84
CA GLU A 334 -19.93 -0.19 -13.45
C GLU A 334 -18.49 0.33 -13.22
N GLY A 335 -17.48 -0.55 -13.38
CA GLY A 335 -16.07 -0.23 -13.10
C GLY A 335 -15.36 0.62 -14.15
N ARG A 336 -15.80 0.59 -15.41
CA ARG A 336 -15.10 1.32 -16.50
C ARG A 336 -15.42 2.82 -16.49
N GLU A 337 -16.66 3.18 -16.16
CA GLU A 337 -17.05 4.59 -16.03
C GLU A 337 -16.37 5.25 -14.83
N SER A 338 -16.27 4.55 -13.69
CA SER A 338 -15.56 5.05 -12.51
C SER A 338 -14.05 5.20 -12.76
N PHE A 339 -13.47 4.32 -13.58
CA PHE A 339 -12.10 4.47 -14.06
C PHE A 339 -11.92 5.73 -14.90
N GLU A 340 -12.78 5.97 -15.89
CA GLU A 340 -12.73 7.18 -16.72
C GLU A 340 -12.96 8.46 -15.90
N ARG A 341 -13.87 8.44 -14.91
CA ARG A 341 -14.06 9.56 -13.97
C ARG A 341 -12.80 9.86 -13.16
N SER A 342 -12.08 8.83 -12.73
CA SER A 342 -10.81 9.01 -12.00
C SER A 342 -9.74 9.65 -12.89
N LEU A 343 -9.69 9.28 -14.18
CA LEU A 343 -8.80 9.91 -15.16
C LEU A 343 -9.16 11.37 -15.40
N PHE A 344 -10.47 11.66 -15.48
CA PHE A 344 -10.99 13.01 -15.60
C PHE A 344 -10.58 13.88 -14.41
N GLU A 345 -10.74 13.41 -13.17
CA GLU A 345 -10.33 14.16 -11.97
C GLU A 345 -8.83 14.49 -11.99
N VAL A 346 -8.00 13.50 -12.37
CA VAL A 346 -6.57 13.73 -12.52
C VAL A 346 -6.29 14.78 -13.60
N TRP A 347 -7.00 14.71 -14.73
CA TRP A 347 -6.84 15.69 -15.81
C TRP A 347 -7.27 17.10 -15.38
N VAL A 348 -8.38 17.25 -14.65
CA VAL A 348 -8.84 18.54 -14.10
C VAL A 348 -7.80 19.13 -13.16
N ASN A 349 -7.19 18.31 -12.30
CA ASN A 349 -6.15 18.75 -11.37
C ASN A 349 -4.86 19.23 -12.08
N LEU A 350 -4.61 18.74 -13.30
CA LEU A 350 -3.49 19.19 -14.12
C LEU A 350 -3.78 20.50 -14.87
N GLN A 351 -5.04 20.95 -14.92
CA GLN A 351 -5.40 22.23 -15.53
C GLN A 351 -5.16 23.40 -14.55
N PRO A 352 -4.91 24.61 -15.08
CA PRO A 352 -4.83 25.84 -14.28
C PRO A 352 -6.09 26.07 -13.44
N GLU A 353 -5.94 26.62 -12.24
CA GLU A 353 -7.02 26.72 -11.25
C GLU A 353 -8.22 27.54 -11.73
N GLU A 354 -7.98 28.50 -12.63
CA GLU A 354 -9.00 29.41 -13.15
C GLU A 354 -10.04 28.70 -14.03
N ILE A 355 -9.66 27.55 -14.62
CA ILE A 355 -10.49 26.85 -15.62
C ILE A 355 -11.19 25.63 -14.99
N ARG A 356 -10.75 25.16 -13.81
CA ARG A 356 -11.22 23.90 -13.18
C ARG A 356 -12.73 23.82 -12.98
N ASN A 357 -13.37 24.92 -12.61
CA ASN A 357 -14.80 24.94 -12.22
C ASN A 357 -15.78 24.81 -13.42
N GLY A 358 -15.30 24.86 -14.66
CA GLY A 358 -16.12 24.74 -15.88
C GLY A 358 -15.81 23.52 -16.75
N LEU A 359 -14.90 22.65 -16.32
CA LEU A 359 -14.50 21.48 -17.10
C LEU A 359 -15.51 20.35 -16.92
N THR A 360 -15.93 19.76 -18.05
CA THR A 360 -16.87 18.63 -18.09
C THR A 360 -16.20 17.38 -18.66
N MET A 361 -16.84 16.22 -18.49
CA MET A 361 -16.33 14.96 -19.05
C MET A 361 -16.17 15.02 -20.57
N GLU A 362 -17.04 15.77 -21.26
CA GLU A 362 -16.95 15.97 -22.71
C GLU A 362 -15.72 16.80 -23.10
N SER A 363 -15.34 17.78 -22.26
CA SER A 363 -14.13 18.59 -22.48
C SER A 363 -12.86 17.74 -22.41
N PHE A 364 -12.84 16.77 -21.48
CA PHE A 364 -11.77 15.79 -21.34
C PHE A 364 -11.67 14.88 -22.56
N TYR A 365 -12.78 14.26 -22.98
CA TYR A 365 -12.76 13.41 -24.18
C TYR A 365 -12.39 14.20 -25.45
N ARG A 366 -12.76 15.47 -25.56
CA ARG A 366 -12.35 16.35 -26.68
C ARG A 366 -10.84 16.59 -26.69
N ASP A 367 -10.21 16.77 -25.52
CA ASP A 367 -8.76 16.90 -25.43
C ASP A 367 -8.05 15.58 -25.73
N GLU A 368 -8.60 14.46 -25.26
CA GLU A 368 -8.08 13.14 -25.55
C GLU A 368 -8.23 12.73 -27.01
N GLN A 369 -9.27 13.18 -27.70
CA GLN A 369 -9.48 12.94 -29.12
C GLN A 369 -8.35 13.53 -29.97
N LYS A 370 -7.63 14.56 -29.50
CA LYS A 370 -6.42 15.08 -30.16
C LYS A 370 -5.27 14.07 -30.16
N LYS A 371 -5.28 13.10 -29.25
CA LYS A 371 -4.26 12.05 -29.08
C LYS A 371 -4.72 10.72 -29.67
N LYS A 372 -5.78 10.72 -30.47
CA LYS A 372 -6.35 9.51 -31.07
C LYS A 372 -5.34 8.81 -31.98
N ARG A 373 -5.44 7.49 -31.99
CA ARG A 373 -4.72 6.58 -32.89
C ARG A 373 -5.74 5.71 -33.60
N VAL A 374 -5.42 5.31 -34.82
CA VAL A 374 -6.24 4.39 -35.59
C VAL A 374 -5.59 3.02 -35.53
N LEU A 375 -6.36 2.02 -35.11
CA LEU A 375 -5.94 0.61 -35.11
C LEU A 375 -6.90 -0.19 -35.98
N THR A 376 -6.38 -1.22 -36.64
CA THR A 376 -7.17 -2.11 -37.49
C THR A 376 -6.96 -3.55 -37.05
N GLY A 377 -8.03 -4.34 -37.10
CA GLY A 377 -7.97 -5.74 -36.70
C GLY A 377 -9.34 -6.36 -36.54
N GLU A 378 -9.37 -7.64 -36.18
CA GLU A 378 -10.56 -8.38 -35.83
C GLU A 378 -10.78 -8.31 -34.32
N LEU A 379 -12.05 -8.09 -33.93
CA LEU A 379 -12.41 -7.96 -32.52
C LEU A 379 -12.83 -9.31 -31.94
N GLU A 380 -12.16 -9.72 -30.86
CA GLU A 380 -12.47 -10.95 -30.12
C GLU A 380 -12.73 -10.66 -28.65
N VAL A 381 -13.49 -11.54 -27.98
CA VAL A 381 -13.70 -11.46 -26.53
C VAL A 381 -12.47 -11.99 -25.80
N TYR A 382 -12.02 -11.28 -24.76
CA TYR A 382 -10.95 -11.79 -23.91
C TYR A 382 -11.48 -12.92 -23.01
N PRO A 383 -10.96 -14.16 -23.10
CA PRO A 383 -11.58 -15.32 -22.46
C PRO A 383 -11.28 -15.44 -20.96
N HIS A 384 -10.28 -14.74 -20.43
CA HIS A 384 -9.83 -14.91 -19.06
C HIS A 384 -10.40 -13.85 -18.10
N ILE A 385 -11.04 -14.31 -17.03
CA ILE A 385 -11.50 -13.43 -15.95
C ILE A 385 -10.32 -13.16 -15.01
N VAL A 386 -9.63 -12.06 -15.24
CA VAL A 386 -8.47 -11.61 -14.45
C VAL A 386 -8.78 -10.32 -13.68
N LYS A 387 -8.18 -10.17 -12.50
CA LYS A 387 -8.30 -8.91 -11.73
C LYS A 387 -7.60 -7.78 -12.48
N ASN A 388 -8.17 -6.57 -12.44
CA ASN A 388 -7.61 -5.38 -13.07
C ASN A 388 -7.38 -5.51 -14.58
N ASN A 389 -8.24 -6.27 -15.28
CA ASN A 389 -8.16 -6.43 -16.74
C ASN A 389 -8.15 -5.06 -17.45
N PRO A 390 -7.14 -4.76 -18.30
CA PRO A 390 -7.08 -3.50 -19.06
C PRO A 390 -8.19 -3.31 -20.09
N GLY A 391 -8.79 -4.37 -20.63
CA GLY A 391 -9.85 -4.26 -21.63
C GLY A 391 -10.65 -5.55 -21.81
N ASP A 392 -11.93 -5.42 -22.15
CA ASP A 392 -12.86 -6.55 -22.19
C ASP A 392 -12.75 -7.34 -23.52
N TYR A 393 -12.16 -6.72 -24.54
CA TYR A 393 -11.96 -7.28 -25.87
C TYR A 393 -10.48 -7.22 -26.29
N LEU A 394 -10.12 -8.09 -27.22
CA LEU A 394 -8.84 -8.13 -27.90
C LEU A 394 -9.01 -7.66 -29.35
N LEU A 395 -8.08 -6.82 -29.80
CA LEU A 395 -7.91 -6.54 -31.22
C LEU A 395 -6.79 -7.42 -31.76
N LYS A 396 -7.09 -8.27 -32.74
CA LYS A 396 -6.11 -9.15 -33.40
C LYS A 396 -5.89 -8.74 -34.85
N ASN A 397 -4.68 -8.97 -35.36
CA ASN A 397 -4.40 -8.85 -36.79
C ASN A 397 -3.85 -10.19 -37.29
N GLY A 398 -4.72 -11.08 -37.74
CA GLY A 398 -4.35 -12.47 -37.99
C GLY A 398 -4.13 -13.22 -36.69
N GLU A 399 -2.95 -13.83 -36.52
CA GLU A 399 -2.58 -14.59 -35.31
C GLU A 399 -2.06 -13.70 -34.17
N ASP A 400 -1.63 -12.46 -34.48
CA ASP A 400 -1.03 -11.54 -33.51
C ASP A 400 -2.07 -10.71 -32.77
N VAL A 401 -1.90 -10.62 -31.44
CA VAL A 401 -2.69 -9.72 -30.59
C VAL A 401 -2.07 -8.33 -30.62
N VAL A 402 -2.83 -7.35 -31.10
CA VAL A 402 -2.40 -5.96 -31.23
C VAL A 402 -2.58 -5.23 -29.89
N ALA A 403 -3.76 -5.34 -29.29
CA ALA A 403 -4.11 -4.57 -28.11
C ALA A 403 -5.33 -5.09 -27.34
N PHE A 404 -5.42 -4.72 -26.07
CA PHE A 404 -6.66 -4.75 -25.30
C PHE A 404 -7.51 -3.51 -25.59
N VAL A 405 -8.81 -3.69 -25.77
CA VAL A 405 -9.74 -2.60 -26.04
C VAL A 405 -10.99 -2.70 -25.18
N TYR A 406 -11.52 -1.55 -24.78
CA TYR A 406 -12.85 -1.42 -24.17
C TYR A 406 -13.53 -0.14 -24.63
N ALA A 407 -14.83 -0.03 -24.40
CA ALA A 407 -15.62 1.16 -24.66
C ALA A 407 -16.59 1.39 -23.50
N THR A 408 -16.93 2.66 -23.27
CA THR A 408 -17.93 3.09 -22.28
C THR A 408 -19.23 3.53 -22.96
N SER A 409 -19.13 4.15 -24.13
CA SER A 409 -20.28 4.69 -24.88
C SER A 409 -20.71 3.85 -26.08
N ILE A 410 -19.89 2.87 -26.50
CA ILE A 410 -20.11 2.06 -27.71
C ILE A 410 -20.27 0.60 -27.32
N ASP A 411 -21.30 -0.03 -27.88
CA ASP A 411 -21.50 -1.47 -27.76
C ASP A 411 -20.63 -2.23 -28.77
N LEU A 412 -19.50 -2.74 -28.28
CA LEU A 412 -18.51 -3.47 -29.07
C LEU A 412 -18.95 -4.91 -29.42
N SER A 413 -19.95 -5.45 -28.73
CA SER A 413 -20.42 -6.84 -28.95
C SER A 413 -20.94 -7.07 -30.38
N LYS A 414 -21.47 -6.03 -31.02
CA LYS A 414 -22.00 -6.05 -32.40
C LYS A 414 -20.94 -6.23 -33.48
N TRP A 415 -19.67 -6.07 -33.12
CA TRP A 415 -18.53 -6.04 -34.04
C TRP A 415 -17.59 -7.23 -33.84
N LEU A 416 -17.99 -8.20 -33.02
CA LEU A 416 -17.25 -9.42 -32.76
C LEU A 416 -17.07 -10.24 -34.04
N GLY A 417 -15.85 -10.74 -34.26
CA GLY A 417 -15.49 -11.54 -35.44
C GLY A 417 -15.47 -10.76 -36.76
N LYS A 418 -15.61 -9.42 -36.72
CA LYS A 418 -15.48 -8.57 -37.88
C LYS A 418 -14.16 -7.83 -37.87
N ARG A 419 -13.62 -7.60 -39.06
CA ARG A 419 -12.51 -6.66 -39.26
C ARG A 419 -13.03 -5.24 -39.07
N VAL A 420 -12.40 -4.49 -38.17
CA VAL A 420 -12.82 -3.15 -37.76
C VAL A 420 -11.66 -2.18 -37.75
N VAL A 421 -12.00 -0.91 -37.97
CA VAL A 421 -11.10 0.24 -37.83
C VAL A 421 -11.54 1.00 -36.59
N LEU A 422 -10.67 1.04 -35.58
CA LEU A 422 -10.91 1.66 -34.28
C LEU A 422 -10.18 2.99 -34.20
N GLU A 423 -10.90 4.08 -33.94
CA GLU A 423 -10.28 5.30 -33.42
C GLU A 423 -10.23 5.21 -31.90
N CYS A 424 -9.03 5.18 -31.33
CA CYS A 424 -8.82 4.84 -29.94
C CYS A 424 -7.74 5.69 -29.26
N VAL A 425 -7.77 5.75 -27.93
CA VAL A 425 -6.81 6.50 -27.11
C VAL A 425 -6.15 5.57 -26.09
N SER A 426 -4.85 5.74 -25.88
CA SER A 426 -4.07 4.85 -25.00
C SER A 426 -4.52 4.95 -23.54
N ARG A 427 -4.57 3.80 -22.88
CA ARG A 427 -4.94 3.63 -21.48
C ARG A 427 -3.88 2.86 -20.69
N PRO A 428 -3.83 3.07 -19.36
CA PRO A 428 -2.99 2.26 -18.47
C PRO A 428 -3.30 0.78 -18.61
N ASN A 429 -2.25 -0.03 -18.75
CA ASN A 429 -2.37 -1.44 -19.09
C ASN A 429 -2.10 -2.39 -17.91
N ASN A 430 -1.92 -1.89 -16.69
CA ASN A 430 -1.72 -2.72 -15.49
C ASN A 430 -0.63 -3.82 -15.63
N HIS A 431 0.42 -3.57 -16.41
CA HIS A 431 1.52 -4.51 -16.72
C HIS A 431 1.12 -5.78 -17.49
N PHE A 432 0.04 -5.74 -18.26
CA PHE A 432 -0.28 -6.81 -19.21
C PHE A 432 0.64 -6.78 -20.44
N ALA A 433 0.66 -7.87 -21.20
CA ALA A 433 1.58 -8.08 -22.32
C ALA A 433 1.35 -7.13 -23.51
N PHE A 434 0.09 -6.73 -23.76
CA PHE A 434 -0.30 -5.92 -24.92
C PHE A 434 -0.87 -4.58 -24.48
N PRO A 435 -0.65 -3.47 -25.22
CA PRO A 435 -1.15 -2.15 -24.84
C PRO A 435 -2.68 -2.11 -24.72
N ALA A 436 -3.19 -1.16 -23.94
CA ALA A 436 -4.61 -0.96 -23.70
C ALA A 436 -5.12 0.33 -24.33
N TYR A 437 -6.33 0.31 -24.89
CA TYR A 437 -6.98 1.48 -25.48
C TYR A 437 -8.47 1.57 -25.15
N ILE A 438 -8.97 2.80 -25.02
CA ILE A 438 -10.41 3.09 -25.07
C ILE A 438 -10.82 3.37 -26.52
N VAL A 439 -11.94 2.81 -26.96
CA VAL A 439 -12.50 3.04 -28.30
C VAL A 439 -13.42 4.26 -28.26
N LEU A 440 -13.12 5.26 -29.09
CA LEU A 440 -13.93 6.48 -29.26
C LEU A 440 -14.88 6.38 -30.46
N SER A 441 -14.47 5.68 -31.51
CA SER A 441 -15.33 5.37 -32.65
C SER A 441 -14.89 4.09 -33.35
N ILE A 442 -15.84 3.41 -33.98
CA ILE A 442 -15.65 2.13 -34.68
C ILE A 442 -16.26 2.22 -36.08
N LYS A 443 -15.55 1.71 -37.07
CA LYS A 443 -16.02 1.57 -38.45
C LYS A 443 -15.74 0.15 -38.93
N GLU A 444 -16.57 -0.35 -39.84
CA GLU A 444 -16.29 -1.61 -40.52
C GLU A 444 -15.02 -1.45 -41.35
N GLY A 445 -14.08 -2.38 -41.16
CA GLY A 445 -12.85 -2.43 -41.93
C GLY A 445 -13.12 -3.12 -43.26
N ALA A 446 -12.59 -2.52 -44.33
CA ALA A 446 -12.58 -3.11 -45.67
C ALA A 446 -11.68 -4.36 -45.73
#